data_AF-A0A838JS82-F1
#
_entry.id   AF-A0A838JS82-F1
#
_cell.length_a   1.000
_cell.length_b   1.000
_cell.length_c   1.000
_cell.angle_alpha   90.00
_cell.angle_beta   90.00
_cell.angle_gamma   90.00
#
_symmetry.space_group_name_H-M   'P 1'
#
loop_
_entity.id
_entity.type
_entity.pdbx_description
1 polymer ?
#
loop_
_entity_poly.entity_id
_entity_poly.type
_entity_poly.pdbx_seq_one_letter_code
_entity_poly.pdbx_strand_id
1 'polypeptide(L)' 'CKESIIGFQREDFLALFMGDWRGISVATSGPVVLNAALVEFDLDSRRAVGTLAVSREWKP' A
#
# COMPACT_ATOMS: atom_id res chain seq x y z
N CYS A 1 8.59 0.77 -5.77
CA CYS A 1 8.87 0.82 -4.31
C CYS A 1 10.29 0.36 -3.98
N LYS A 2 11.33 1.12 -4.38
CA LYS A 2 12.70 0.85 -3.88
C LYS A 2 12.95 1.52 -2.53
N GLU A 3 12.16 2.56 -2.23
CA GLU A 3 12.37 3.51 -1.12
C GLU A 3 11.62 3.14 0.17
N SER A 4 10.67 2.19 0.12
CA SER A 4 9.91 1.74 1.31
C SER A 4 9.62 0.24 1.27
N ILE A 5 9.44 -0.38 2.42
CA ILE A 5 8.93 -1.75 2.55
C ILE A 5 7.59 -1.71 3.30
N ILE A 6 6.49 -2.01 2.61
CA ILE A 6 5.11 -2.01 3.19
C ILE A 6 4.79 -0.67 3.89
N GLY A 7 5.27 0.44 3.32
CA GLY A 7 5.06 1.79 3.87
C GLY A 7 6.02 2.21 4.98
N PHE A 8 6.97 1.36 5.39
CA PHE A 8 8.01 1.71 6.35
C PHE A 8 9.32 2.10 5.66
N GLN A 9 10.12 2.91 6.36
CA GLN A 9 11.51 3.18 5.99
C GLN A 9 12.23 1.87 5.79
N ARG A 10 12.93 1.75 4.66
CA ARG A 10 13.50 0.49 4.19
C ARG A 10 14.51 -0.06 5.18
N GLU A 11 15.43 0.78 5.64
CA GLU A 11 16.56 0.43 6.49
C GLU A 11 16.07 -0.02 7.87
N ASP A 12 15.15 0.74 8.47
CA ASP A 12 14.50 0.39 9.73
C ASP A 12 13.80 -0.96 9.61
N PHE A 13 13.02 -1.17 8.54
CA PHE A 13 12.31 -2.44 8.34
C PHE A 13 13.28 -3.63 8.18
N LEU A 14 14.40 -3.46 7.49
CA LEU A 14 15.40 -4.51 7.34
C LEU A 14 16.12 -4.81 8.66
N ALA A 15 16.34 -3.82 9.52
CA ALA A 15 16.97 -4.00 10.82
C ALA A 15 16.22 -4.98 11.74
N LEU A 16 14.90 -5.14 11.57
CA LEU A 16 14.09 -6.18 12.24
C LEU A 16 14.66 -7.58 12.06
N PHE A 17 15.20 -7.88 10.88
CA PHE A 17 15.68 -9.22 10.53
C PHE A 17 17.17 -9.41 10.85
N MET A 18 17.89 -8.33 11.16
CA MET A 18 19.32 -8.34 11.44
C MET A 18 19.66 -8.26 12.94
N GLY A 19 18.66 -8.06 13.81
CA GLY A 19 18.86 -8.00 15.26
C GLY A 19 19.37 -6.66 15.80
N ASP A 20 19.45 -5.60 14.97
CA ASP A 20 19.81 -4.23 15.37
C ASP A 20 18.58 -3.32 15.43
N TRP A 21 17.50 -3.82 16.05
CA TRP A 21 16.24 -3.10 16.09
C TRP A 21 16.28 -1.92 17.07
N ARG A 22 15.96 -0.72 16.57
CA ARG A 22 15.84 0.52 17.37
C ARG A 22 14.49 1.23 17.24
N GLY A 23 13.57 0.64 16.48
CA GLY A 23 12.24 1.20 16.19
C GLY A 23 11.89 1.14 14.70
N ILE A 24 10.59 1.33 14.38
CA ILE A 24 10.08 1.40 13.01
C ILE A 24 9.65 2.82 12.68
N SER A 25 10.06 3.32 11.52
CA SER A 25 9.59 4.61 11.01
C SER A 25 8.75 4.42 9.75
N VAL A 26 7.69 5.22 9.61
CA VAL A 26 6.92 5.30 8.36
C VAL A 26 7.78 6.00 7.30
N ALA A 27 7.71 5.53 6.06
CA ALA A 27 8.39 6.18 4.94
C ALA A 27 7.80 7.58 4.69
N THR A 28 8.64 8.62 4.72
CA THR A 28 8.24 10.02 4.54
C THR A 28 8.59 10.58 3.15
N SER A 29 9.28 9.79 2.33
CA SER A 29 9.71 10.17 0.98
C SER A 29 9.43 9.04 0.00
N GLY A 30 9.28 9.42 -1.26
CA GLY A 30 9.12 8.50 -2.39
C GLY A 30 7.73 8.45 -2.99
N PRO A 31 7.51 7.58 -4.00
CA PRO A 31 6.25 7.47 -4.70
C PRO A 31 5.11 7.08 -3.76
N VAL A 32 4.05 7.88 -3.75
CA VAL A 32 2.82 7.57 -3.00
C VAL A 32 1.86 6.85 -3.95
N VAL A 33 1.47 5.61 -3.61
CA VAL A 33 0.58 4.81 -4.45
C VAL A 33 -0.75 4.56 -3.73
N LEU A 34 -1.85 4.98 -4.35
CA LEU A 34 -3.20 4.62 -3.96
C LEU A 34 -3.58 3.30 -4.63
N ASN A 35 -3.89 2.29 -3.83
CA ASN A 35 -4.47 1.03 -4.31
C ASN A 35 -5.92 0.91 -3.79
N ALA A 36 -6.85 0.59 -4.68
CA ALA A 36 -8.27 0.46 -4.37
C ALA A 36 -8.93 -0.62 -5.26
N ALA A 37 -10.14 -1.01 -4.91
CA ALA A 37 -11.00 -1.83 -5.75
C ALA A 37 -12.31 -1.09 -5.98
N LEU A 38 -12.68 -0.91 -7.26
CA LEU A 38 -14.02 -0.49 -7.64
C LEU A 38 -14.90 -1.72 -7.77
N VAL A 39 -16.02 -1.74 -7.06
CA VAL A 39 -16.96 -2.88 -7.07
C VAL A 39 -18.33 -2.36 -7.47
N GLU A 40 -18.92 -2.99 -8.48
CA GLU A 40 -20.28 -2.74 -8.93
C GLU A 40 -21.21 -3.78 -8.32
N PHE A 41 -22.33 -3.32 -7.76
CA PHE A 41 -23.34 -4.18 -7.14
C PHE A 41 -24.67 -4.06 -7.88
N ASP A 42 -25.26 -5.20 -8.19
CA ASP A 42 -26.68 -5.27 -8.51
C ASP A 42 -27.49 -5.27 -7.20
N LEU A 43 -28.39 -4.29 -7.07
CA LEU A 43 -29.14 -4.07 -5.84
C LEU A 43 -30.28 -5.08 -5.66
N ASP A 44 -30.84 -5.57 -6.76
CA ASP A 44 -31.97 -6.50 -6.72
C ASP A 44 -31.52 -7.89 -6.26
N SER A 45 -30.44 -8.42 -6.84
CA SER A 45 -29.87 -9.69 -6.42
C SER A 45 -28.93 -9.57 -5.20
N ARG A 46 -28.57 -8.35 -4.80
CA ARG A 46 -27.60 -8.02 -3.74
C ARG A 46 -26.24 -8.71 -3.96
N ARG A 47 -25.78 -8.72 -5.21
CA ARG A 47 -24.52 -9.37 -5.60
C ARG A 47 -23.59 -8.40 -6.29
N ALA A 48 -22.29 -8.60 -6.10
CA ALA A 48 -21.29 -7.94 -6.92
C ALA A 48 -21.36 -8.50 -8.34
N VAL A 49 -21.43 -7.61 -9.33
CA VAL A 49 -21.51 -7.96 -10.76
C VAL A 49 -20.25 -7.56 -11.53
N GLY A 50 -19.43 -6.69 -10.95
CA GLY A 50 -18.18 -6.24 -11.53
C GLY A 50 -17.16 -5.86 -10.47
N THR A 51 -15.88 -6.07 -10.77
CA THR A 51 -14.77 -5.64 -9.94
C THR A 51 -13.63 -5.14 -10.82
N LEU A 52 -13.05 -4.01 -10.47
CA LEU A 52 -11.88 -3.46 -11.13
C LEU A 52 -10.83 -3.06 -10.09
N ALA A 53 -9.61 -3.57 -10.25
CA ALA A 53 -8.46 -3.11 -9.47
C ALA A 53 -8.01 -1.74 -9.97
N VAL A 54 -7.81 -0.81 -9.03
CA VAL A 54 -7.33 0.55 -9.31
C VAL A 54 -6.02 0.75 -8.59
N SER A 55 -4.98 1.13 -9.35
CA SER A 55 -3.70 1.57 -8.79
C SER A 55 -3.34 2.91 -9.42
N ARG A 56 -3.04 3.90 -8.59
CA ARG A 56 -2.64 5.24 -9.03
C ARG A 56 -1.47 5.74 -8.23
N GLU A 57 -0.44 6.18 -8.93
CA GLU A 57 0.66 6.92 -8.33
C GLU A 57 0.27 8.40 -8.22
N TRP A 58 0.39 8.96 -7.02
CA TRP A 58 0.22 10.39 -6.80
C TRP A 58 1.41 11.14 -7.39
N LYS A 59 1.10 12.21 -8.13
CA LYS A 59 2.08 13.15 -8.67
C LYS A 59 1.79 14.53 -8.08
N PRO A 60 2.78 15.22 -7.49
CA PRO A 60 2.62 16.58 -6.98
C PRO A 60 2.18 17.58 -8.05
#